data_AF-A0A7C5F204-F1
#
_entry.id   AF-A0A7C5F204-F1
#
_cell.length_a   1.000
_cell.length_b   1.000
_cell.length_c   1.000
_cell.angle_alpha   90.00
_cell.angle_beta   90.00
_cell.angle_gamma   90.00
#
_symmetry.space_group_name_H-M   'P 1'
#
loop_
_entity.id
_entity.type
_entity.pdbx_description
1 polymer ?
#
loop_
_entity_poly.entity_id
_entity_poly.type
_entity_poly.pdbx_seq_one_letter_code
_entity_poly.pdbx_strand_id
1 'polypeptide(L)' 'MASFTYSDFRVVLKRAGFEHLRSEKHETWRKFLPNGSILRVRISHQHKRDIPKWLFHEML' A
#
# COMPACT_ATOMS: atom_id res chain seq x y z
N MET A 1 20.30 5.12 4.47
CA MET A 1 18.84 5.24 4.71
C MET A 1 18.14 4.47 3.59
N ALA A 2 17.28 3.50 3.90
CA ALA A 2 16.56 2.76 2.86
C ALA A 2 15.49 3.67 2.24
N SER A 3 15.62 3.97 0.94
CA SER A 3 14.58 4.58 0.13
C SER A 3 13.63 3.46 -0.30
N PHE A 4 12.43 3.39 0.29
CA PHE A 4 11.43 2.41 -0.10
C PHE A 4 10.64 2.91 -1.31
N THR A 5 10.59 2.10 -2.35
CA THR A 5 9.86 2.43 -3.58
C THR A 5 8.41 1.92 -3.51
N TYR A 6 7.53 2.48 -4.35
CA TYR A 6 6.18 1.94 -4.55
C TYR A 6 6.19 0.45 -4.95
N SER A 7 7.22 0.00 -5.67
CA SER A 7 7.36 -1.41 -6.05
C SER A 7 7.57 -2.31 -4.83
N ASP A 8 8.44 -1.91 -3.89
CA ASP A 8 8.68 -2.66 -2.65
C ASP A 8 7.39 -2.77 -1.82
N PHE A 9 6.62 -1.70 -1.80
CA PHE A 9 5.35 -1.66 -1.07
C PHE A 9 4.27 -2.54 -1.68
N ARG A 10 4.17 -2.59 -3.01
CA ARG A 10 3.30 -3.54 -3.70
C ARG A 10 3.66 -4.98 -3.33
N VAL A 11 4.96 -5.28 -3.18
CA VAL A 11 5.43 -6.62 -2.74
C VAL A 11 4.99 -6.91 -1.31
N VAL A 12 5.15 -5.95 -0.39
CA VAL A 12 4.71 -6.11 1.01
C VAL A 12 3.20 -6.30 1.10
N LEU A 13 2.41 -5.48 0.41
CA LEU A 13 0.96 -5.60 0.40
C LEU A 13 0.48 -6.94 -0.16
N LYS A 14 1.06 -7.41 -1.27
CA LYS A 14 0.77 -8.74 -1.81
C LYS A 14 1.10 -9.84 -0.80
N ARG A 15 2.28 -9.78 -0.15
CA ARG A 15 2.68 -10.75 0.88
C ARG A 15 1.76 -10.71 2.10
N ALA A 16 1.26 -9.53 2.46
CA ALA A 16 0.31 -9.35 3.55
C ALA A 16 -1.12 -9.80 3.18
N GLY A 17 -1.37 -10.23 1.94
CA GLY A 17 -2.68 -10.71 1.48
C GLY A 17 -3.64 -9.59 1.10
N PHE A 18 -3.13 -8.41 0.75
CA PHE A 18 -3.96 -7.36 0.16
C PHE A 18 -4.15 -7.61 -1.34
N GLU A 19 -5.39 -7.44 -1.78
CA GLU A 19 -5.80 -7.41 -3.17
C GLU A 19 -5.72 -5.99 -3.72
N HIS A 20 -5.20 -5.87 -4.93
CA HIS A 20 -5.20 -4.61 -5.66
C HIS A 20 -6.55 -4.39 -6.36
N LEU A 21 -7.24 -3.29 -6.06
CA LEU A 21 -8.51 -2.94 -6.68
C LEU A 21 -8.35 -2.08 -7.94
N ARG A 22 -7.53 -1.03 -7.86
CA ARG A 22 -7.44 0.00 -8.90
C ARG A 22 -6.11 0.75 -8.80
N SER A 23 -5.47 0.93 -9.94
CA SER A 23 -4.27 1.76 -10.11
C SER A 23 -4.59 2.90 -11.08
N GLU A 24 -5.09 4.01 -10.56
CA GLU A 24 -5.15 5.25 -11.33
C GLU A 24 -4.24 6.30 -10.66
N LYS A 25 -4.71 7.53 -10.48
CA LYS A 25 -3.98 8.56 -9.73
C LYS A 25 -3.66 8.11 -8.30
N HIS A 26 -4.52 7.28 -7.73
CA HIS A 26 -4.32 6.64 -6.44
C HIS A 26 -4.49 5.13 -6.60
N GLU A 27 -3.54 4.36 -6.07
CA GLU A 27 -3.67 2.92 -5.92
C GLU A 27 -4.55 2.62 -4.70
N THR A 28 -5.52 1.73 -4.88
CA THR A 28 -6.33 1.23 -3.76
C THR A 28 -6.13 -0.26 -3.59
N TRP A 29 -5.85 -0.65 -2.36
CA TRP A 29 -5.66 -2.03 -1.93
C TRP A 29 -6.67 -2.36 -0.83
N ARG A 30 -7.14 -3.60 -0.79
CA ARG A 30 -8.00 -4.09 0.29
C ARG A 30 -7.54 -5.43 0.83
N LYS A 31 -7.88 -5.74 2.07
CA LYS A 31 -7.74 -7.08 2.63
C LYS A 31 -9.00 -7.43 3.39
N PHE A 32 -9.55 -8.60 3.10
CA PHE A 32 -10.63 -9.17 3.90
C PHE A 32 -10.03 -9.87 5.10
N LEU A 33 -10.55 -9.56 6.27
CA LEU A 33 -10.22 -10.24 7.51
C LEU A 33 -11.22 -11.38 7.76
N PRO A 34 -10.83 -12.46 8.46
CA PRO A 34 -11.72 -13.58 8.77
C PRO A 34 -12.98 -13.18 9.56
N ASN A 35 -12.92 -12.07 10.29
CA ASN A 35 -14.04 -11.50 11.03
C ASN A 35 -15.01 -10.69 10.15
N GLY A 36 -14.86 -10.72 8.83
CA GLY A 36 -15.69 -9.96 7.88
C GLY A 36 -15.32 -8.48 7.72
N SER A 37 -14.32 -7.99 8.46
CA SER A 37 -13.85 -6.60 8.33
C SER A 37 -13.02 -6.42 7.05
N ILE A 38 -13.06 -5.22 6.49
CA ILE A 38 -12.29 -4.87 5.29
C ILE A 38 -11.26 -3.80 5.67
N LEU A 39 -9.98 -4.13 5.54
CA LEU A 39 -8.91 -3.15 5.58
C LEU A 39 -8.77 -2.53 4.20
N ARG A 40 -8.56 -1.21 4.14
CA ARG A 40 -8.37 -0.48 2.88
C ARG A 40 -7.15 0.43 3.00
N VAL A 41 -6.22 0.29 2.06
CA VAL A 41 -5.04 1.14 1.94
C VAL A 41 -5.17 1.94 0.65
N ARG A 42 -4.96 3.26 0.73
CA ARG A 42 -4.94 4.16 -0.43
C ARG A 42 -3.57 4.78 -0.55
N ILE A 43 -2.91 4.53 -1.67
CA ILE A 43 -1.57 5.04 -1.96
C ILE A 43 -1.73 6.14 -3.01
N SER A 44 -1.28 7.35 -2.69
CA SER A 44 -1.28 8.44 -3.65
C SER A 44 0.07 8.55 -4.34
N HIS A 45 0.09 8.46 -5.68
CA HIS A 45 1.31 8.68 -6.46
C HIS A 45 1.53 10.18 -6.68
N GLN A 46 1.98 10.91 -5.66
CA GLN A 46 2.41 12.29 -5.85
C GLN A 46 3.79 12.30 -6.54
N HIS A 47 3.80 12.56 -7.84
CA HIS A 47 4.99 12.91 -8.63
C HIS A 47 6.12 11.86 -8.72
N LYS A 48 5.81 10.56 -8.78
CA LYS A 48 6.83 9.49 -8.91
C LYS A 48 7.95 9.53 -7.84
N ARG A 49 7.75 10.25 -6.72
CA ARG A 49 8.71 10.30 -5.62
C ARG A 49 8.58 9.05 -4.74
N ASP A 50 9.65 8.70 -4.05
CA ASP A 50 9.67 7.60 -3.08
C ASP A 50 8.55 7.70 -2.05
N ILE A 51 8.23 6.57 -1.42
CA ILE A 51 7.18 6.51 -0.41
C ILE A 51 7.54 7.43 0.76
N PRO A 52 6.64 8.31 1.19
CA PRO A 52 6.86 9.10 2.39
C PRO A 52 7.10 8.20 3.60
N LYS A 53 8.17 8.43 4.37
CA LYS A 53 8.55 7.60 5.52
C LYS A 53 7.43 7.40 6.54
N TRP A 54 6.54 8.40 6.70
CA TRP A 54 5.38 8.31 7.58
C TRP A 54 4.38 7.26 7.11
N LEU A 55 4.15 7.15 5.80
CA LEU A 55 3.23 6.18 5.20
C LEU A 55 3.75 4.75 5.36
N PHE A 56 5.07 4.57 5.31
CA PHE A 56 5.69 3.27 5.63
C PHE A 56 5.51 2.91 7.11
N HIS A 57 5.62 3.88 8.01
CA HIS A 57 5.52 3.65 9.45
C HIS A 57 4.10 3.32 9.93
N GLU A 58 3.08 3.82 9.24
CA GLU A 58 1.67 3.52 9.51
C GLU A 58 1.27 2.09 9.12
N MET A 59 2.20 1.33 8.51
CA MET A 59 1.96 -0.01 7.96
C MET A 59 2.76 -1.14 8.60
N LEU A 60 3.68 -0.81 9.52
CA LEU A 60 4.33 -1.76 10.42
C LEU A 60 3.44 -1.99 11.65
#